data_AF-A0A382JI25-F1
#
_entry.id   AF-A0A382JI25-F1
#
_cell.length_a   1.000
_cell.length_b   1.000
_cell.length_c   1.000
_cell.angle_alpha   90.00
_cell.angle_beta   90.00
_cell.angle_gamma   90.00
#
_symmetry.space_group_name_H-M   'P 1'
#
loop_
_entity.id
_entity.type
_entity.pdbx_description
1 polymer ?
#
loop_
_entity_poly.entity_id
_entity_poly.type
_entity_poly.pdbx_seq_one_letter_code
_entity_poly.pdbx_strand_id
1 'polypeptide(L)'
;NDRYMIPAMPMNFKNPTDNTTGNPQNPEPNTIWSLSKKTEEEKTIEEVEDDNSSFYDNATKAPWGFDKQIGFLVPNEVTYVPGSLEFLDAPEEWAFDSDNKTLYLYASDNFTPNSTNVRVRVRDRFLNIRESSNIKFKNIDFSAGSINLRGSKYFTLEDCKFSFSSDMGLLGNSVAYSHFLKVRNCIFEYINDGHSWAQGRSSHTIFENVLFRYNDWFGGTAWSPNSMGDSAQWRYITIENSYTAGLLPGPGSLVEYARIENLYEGCDCSGIQRNADHTKFSTTRFSWIINSPGLNGMRFDSKCGARFGDVHNIVSLGNRRGFRLKGDNHDVYHTTAYDNTRQDISLNIDKYCGPDKGDGGDGKSVLGNWNSNIHNVIAEGSFQCFSEDCWAAGTDPMSYKTGVFNPWFDFPHLDSVGIWFGRLLAVNRGNNGKPSLPWA
;
A
#
# COMPACT_ATOMS: atom_id res chain seq x y z
N ASN A 1 -6.80 -23.60 20.41
CA ASN A 1 -6.35 -22.20 20.24
C ASN A 1 -5.00 -22.27 19.59
N ASP A 2 -4.99 -22.28 18.26
CA ASP A 2 -3.75 -22.37 17.51
C ASP A 2 -3.11 -20.99 17.53
N ARG A 3 -1.85 -20.90 17.94
CA ARG A 3 -1.08 -19.66 17.88
C ARG A 3 -0.39 -19.58 16.53
N TYR A 4 -0.50 -18.42 15.88
CA TYR A 4 0.27 -18.13 14.68
C TYR A 4 1.75 -17.97 15.05
N MET A 5 2.62 -18.75 14.39
CA MET A 5 4.07 -18.71 14.62
C MET A 5 4.70 -17.98 13.43
N ILE A 6 5.54 -16.98 13.71
CA ILE A 6 6.24 -16.21 12.68
C ILE A 6 7.53 -16.93 12.27
N PRO A 7 7.98 -16.85 11.00
CA PRO A 7 9.33 -17.28 10.66
C PRO A 7 10.34 -16.49 11.51
N ALA A 8 11.44 -17.11 11.91
CA ALA A 8 12.51 -16.45 12.64
C ALA A 8 12.99 -15.19 11.90
N MET A 9 13.00 -14.05 12.59
CA MET A 9 13.25 -12.72 12.03
C MET A 9 14.62 -12.18 12.47
N PRO A 10 15.31 -11.35 11.67
CA PRO A 10 16.60 -10.78 12.07
C PRO A 10 16.51 -9.79 13.24
N MET A 11 15.30 -9.33 13.55
CA MET A 11 15.01 -8.38 14.61
C MET A 11 13.81 -8.86 15.41
N ASN A 12 13.92 -8.76 16.73
CA ASN A 12 12.93 -9.27 17.65
C ASN A 12 11.79 -8.29 17.93
N PHE A 13 10.55 -8.79 17.79
CA PHE A 13 9.33 -8.09 18.13
C PHE A 13 8.27 -9.08 18.62
N LYS A 14 7.33 -8.60 19.45
CA LYS A 14 6.16 -9.37 19.87
C LYS A 14 5.37 -9.77 18.64
N ASN A 15 4.71 -10.92 18.74
CA ASN A 15 3.92 -11.45 17.64
C ASN A 15 2.94 -10.41 17.10
N PRO A 16 2.92 -10.15 15.79
CA PRO A 16 2.14 -9.06 15.23
C PRO A 16 0.63 -9.31 15.21
N THR A 17 0.21 -10.53 15.60
CA THR A 17 -1.20 -10.86 15.83
C THR A 17 -1.69 -10.46 17.22
N ASP A 18 -0.78 -10.02 18.10
CA ASP A 18 -1.15 -9.43 19.39
C ASP A 18 -1.60 -8.00 19.22
N ASN A 19 -2.64 -7.62 19.99
CA ASN A 19 -3.12 -6.26 20.01
C ASN A 19 -1.98 -5.29 20.36
N THR A 20 -1.90 -4.21 19.61
CA THR A 20 -1.00 -3.09 19.88
C THR A 20 -1.83 -1.82 20.05
N THR A 21 -1.41 -0.98 21.00
CA THR A 21 -1.93 0.39 21.13
C THR A 21 -0.96 1.42 20.57
N GLY A 22 0.22 0.96 20.14
CA GLY A 22 1.25 1.80 19.53
C GLY A 22 0.89 2.25 18.13
N ASN A 23 1.51 3.35 17.71
CA ASN A 23 1.46 3.90 16.36
C ASN A 23 2.85 4.45 15.98
N PRO A 24 3.07 4.91 14.73
CA PRO A 24 4.39 5.39 14.31
C PRO A 24 4.98 6.49 15.21
N GLN A 25 4.14 7.41 15.69
CA GLN A 25 4.53 8.55 16.51
C GLN A 25 4.76 8.15 17.98
N ASN A 26 3.96 7.22 18.49
CA ASN A 26 3.99 6.71 19.86
C ASN A 26 4.05 5.16 19.84
N PRO A 27 5.22 4.58 19.53
CA PRO A 27 5.35 3.15 19.39
C PRO A 27 5.30 2.47 20.76
N GLU A 28 4.51 1.40 20.85
CA GLU A 28 4.54 0.51 22.00
C GLU A 28 5.85 -0.30 21.97
N PRO A 29 6.55 -0.46 23.12
CA PRO A 29 7.79 -1.23 23.18
C PRO A 29 7.65 -2.65 22.64
N ASN A 30 8.71 -3.14 21.98
CA ASN A 30 8.79 -4.49 21.41
C ASN A 30 7.74 -4.79 20.32
N THR A 31 7.09 -3.79 19.74
CA THR A 31 6.19 -3.97 18.58
C THR A 31 6.91 -3.63 17.27
N ILE A 32 6.32 -3.95 16.12
CA ILE A 32 6.86 -3.54 14.81
C ILE A 32 7.10 -2.01 14.77
N TRP A 33 6.21 -1.22 15.37
CA TRP A 33 6.36 0.23 15.46
C TRP A 33 7.62 0.68 16.23
N SER A 34 8.10 -0.11 17.18
CA SER A 34 9.32 0.21 17.92
C SER A 34 10.60 -0.11 17.14
N LEU A 35 10.52 -0.95 16.10
CA LEU A 35 11.65 -1.28 15.24
C LEU A 35 12.02 -0.10 14.35
N SER A 36 11.03 0.58 13.76
CA SER A 36 11.28 1.70 12.85
C SER A 36 12.02 2.88 13.51
N LYS A 37 11.79 3.14 14.81
CA LYS A 37 12.48 4.20 15.55
C LYS A 37 13.93 3.87 15.89
N LYS A 38 14.23 2.61 16.25
CA LYS A 38 15.62 2.18 16.51
C LYS A 38 16.49 2.41 15.27
N THR A 39 15.95 2.11 14.09
CA THR A 39 16.63 2.32 12.81
C THR A 39 16.83 3.80 12.47
N GLU A 40 15.93 4.72 12.89
CA GLU A 40 16.11 6.17 12.70
C GLU A 40 17.20 6.76 13.61
N GLU A 41 17.30 6.32 14.87
CA GLU A 41 18.36 6.76 15.80
C GLU A 41 19.76 6.29 15.36
N GLU A 42 19.83 5.18 14.62
CA GLU A 42 21.08 4.64 14.04
C GLU A 42 21.43 5.26 12.66
N LYS A 43 20.52 6.01 12.04
CA LYS A 43 20.63 6.60 10.68
C LYS A 43 21.40 7.94 10.62
N THR A 44 22.39 8.18 11.47
CA THR A 44 23.25 9.39 11.38
C THR A 44 24.21 9.41 10.16
N ILE A 45 23.87 8.74 9.06
CA ILE A 45 24.66 8.73 7.83
C ILE A 45 23.78 9.26 6.69
N GLU A 46 24.26 10.32 6.05
CA GLU A 46 23.62 11.17 5.05
C GLU A 46 22.63 10.44 4.12
N GLU A 47 21.37 10.88 4.13
CA GLU A 47 20.38 10.52 3.11
C GLU A 47 20.84 11.08 1.76
N VAL A 48 21.28 10.21 0.85
CA VAL A 48 21.48 10.58 -0.55
C VAL A 48 20.09 10.70 -1.20
N GLU A 49 19.74 11.91 -1.62
CA GLU A 49 18.52 12.24 -2.38
C GLU A 49 18.56 11.70 -3.83
N ASP A 50 18.81 10.39 -4.01
CA ASP A 50 18.65 9.79 -5.34
C ASP A 50 17.26 9.15 -5.49
N ASP A 51 16.43 9.84 -6.27
CA ASP A 51 15.19 9.36 -6.87
C ASP A 51 15.51 8.23 -7.87
N ASN A 52 16.00 7.09 -7.37
CA ASN A 52 16.48 5.97 -8.19
C ASN A 52 15.31 5.09 -8.63
N SER A 53 14.48 5.67 -9.49
CA SER A 53 13.41 5.00 -10.21
C SER A 53 13.95 4.12 -11.34
N SER A 54 14.60 2.99 -11.04
CA SER A 54 14.84 1.95 -12.05
C SER A 54 15.34 0.63 -11.46
N PHE A 55 14.49 -0.18 -10.83
CA PHE A 55 14.81 -1.60 -10.65
C PHE A 55 13.57 -2.48 -10.77
N TYR A 56 13.15 -2.69 -12.02
CA TYR A 56 12.48 -3.92 -12.42
C TYR A 56 13.20 -4.44 -13.65
N ASP A 57 14.20 -5.29 -13.45
CA ASP A 57 14.68 -6.17 -14.50
C ASP A 57 14.58 -7.63 -14.04
N ASN A 58 13.75 -8.38 -14.75
CA ASN A 58 13.28 -9.72 -14.42
C ASN A 58 14.19 -10.80 -15.05
N ALA A 59 15.47 -10.49 -15.27
CA ALA A 59 16.34 -11.24 -16.18
C ALA A 59 17.65 -11.78 -15.57
N THR A 60 17.96 -11.52 -14.31
CA THR A 60 19.12 -12.15 -13.65
C THR A 60 18.66 -13.21 -12.66
N LYS A 61 19.05 -14.46 -12.96
CA LYS A 61 18.99 -15.61 -12.05
C LYS A 61 19.98 -15.42 -10.89
N ALA A 62 19.80 -14.38 -10.08
CA ALA A 62 20.46 -14.27 -8.79
C ALA A 62 19.85 -15.34 -7.87
N PRO A 63 20.67 -16.11 -7.14
CA PRO A 63 20.23 -17.29 -6.41
C PRO A 63 19.40 -16.92 -5.18
N TRP A 64 18.09 -16.67 -5.32
CA TRP A 64 17.11 -16.45 -4.22
C TRP A 64 17.61 -15.64 -3.02
N GLY A 65 18.58 -14.76 -3.25
CA GLY A 65 19.07 -13.82 -2.28
C GLY A 65 18.10 -12.66 -2.31
N PHE A 66 17.41 -12.45 -1.19
CA PHE A 66 16.70 -11.23 -0.90
C PHE A 66 17.69 -10.08 -1.01
N ASP A 67 17.84 -9.54 -2.23
CA ASP A 67 18.88 -8.58 -2.54
C ASP A 67 18.52 -7.24 -1.87
N LYS A 68 19.14 -7.04 -0.71
CA LYS A 68 19.49 -5.76 -0.10
C LYS A 68 18.51 -4.61 -0.34
N GLN A 69 17.28 -4.79 0.13
CA GLN A 69 16.47 -3.74 0.74
C GLN A 69 15.25 -4.40 1.38
N ILE A 70 15.49 -5.15 2.46
CA ILE A 70 14.44 -5.40 3.45
C ILE A 70 14.24 -4.05 4.14
N GLY A 71 13.46 -3.20 3.47
CA GLY A 71 13.25 -1.81 3.83
C GLY A 71 12.91 -1.73 5.31
N PHE A 72 13.82 -1.12 6.07
CA PHE A 72 13.76 -0.82 7.50
C PHE A 72 14.19 -1.87 8.53
N LEU A 73 14.29 -3.17 8.22
CA LEU A 73 14.43 -4.19 9.29
C LEU A 73 15.74 -4.99 9.34
N VAL A 74 16.67 -4.80 8.40
CA VAL A 74 17.94 -5.55 8.41
C VAL A 74 19.11 -4.64 8.05
N PRO A 75 20.25 -4.68 8.79
CA PRO A 75 21.48 -4.01 8.38
C PRO A 75 21.90 -4.45 6.97
N ASN A 76 22.41 -3.51 6.16
CA ASN A 76 22.73 -3.67 4.72
C ASN A 76 23.75 -4.80 4.35
N GLU A 77 24.18 -5.60 5.33
CA GLU A 77 25.21 -6.64 5.20
C GLU A 77 24.70 -8.06 5.47
N VAL A 78 23.46 -8.25 5.93
CA VAL A 78 22.92 -9.59 6.24
C VAL A 78 22.03 -10.09 5.10
N THR A 79 22.40 -11.22 4.51
CA THR A 79 21.51 -11.95 3.59
C THR A 79 20.48 -12.70 4.42
N TYR A 80 19.26 -12.21 4.47
CA TYR A 80 18.17 -12.86 5.21
C TYR A 80 17.46 -13.90 4.33
N VAL A 81 17.23 -15.08 4.89
CA VAL A 81 16.30 -16.09 4.37
C VAL A 81 15.28 -16.36 5.48
N PRO A 82 13.97 -16.26 5.20
CA PRO A 82 12.96 -16.45 6.24
C PRO A 82 12.99 -17.84 6.87
N GLY A 83 12.91 -17.88 8.21
CA GLY A 83 12.95 -19.13 8.96
C GLY A 83 14.33 -19.79 8.97
N SER A 84 15.40 -19.03 8.77
CA SER A 84 16.78 -19.50 9.00
C SER A 84 17.08 -19.67 10.48
N LEU A 85 17.78 -20.75 10.81
CA LEU A 85 18.08 -21.13 12.20
C LEU A 85 18.95 -20.09 12.94
N GLU A 86 19.79 -19.36 12.21
CA GLU A 86 20.66 -18.31 12.77
C GLU A 86 19.90 -17.11 13.36
N PHE A 87 18.64 -16.92 12.98
CA PHE A 87 17.78 -15.86 13.52
C PHE A 87 16.76 -16.38 14.54
N LEU A 88 16.76 -17.67 14.88
CA LEU A 88 15.79 -18.21 15.83
C LEU A 88 16.22 -17.90 17.27
N ASP A 89 15.73 -16.80 17.84
CA ASP A 89 16.14 -16.35 19.16
C ASP A 89 15.03 -15.75 20.04
N ALA A 90 13.79 -15.60 19.52
CA ALA A 90 12.65 -15.13 20.29
C ALA A 90 11.47 -16.13 20.36
N PRO A 91 10.64 -16.05 21.42
CA PRO A 91 9.42 -16.84 21.51
C PRO A 91 8.49 -16.63 20.31
N GLU A 92 7.82 -17.71 19.92
CA GLU A 92 6.83 -17.76 18.83
C GLU A 92 7.39 -17.68 17.42
N GLU A 93 8.72 -17.78 17.30
CA GLU A 93 9.43 -17.95 16.05
C GLU A 93 9.62 -19.42 15.67
N TRP A 94 9.70 -19.69 14.37
CA TRP A 94 10.09 -20.99 13.84
C TRP A 94 11.21 -20.88 12.82
N ALA A 95 12.03 -21.93 12.74
CA ALA A 95 13.06 -22.07 11.71
C ALA A 95 13.06 -23.49 11.12
N PHE A 96 13.37 -23.62 9.85
CA PHE A 96 13.45 -24.92 9.17
C PHE A 96 14.85 -25.17 8.62
N ASP A 97 15.52 -26.19 9.17
CA ASP A 97 16.80 -26.65 8.68
C ASP A 97 16.58 -27.65 7.53
N SER A 98 16.90 -27.20 6.32
CA SER A 98 16.73 -28.00 5.11
C SER A 98 17.70 -29.15 4.98
N ASP A 99 18.84 -29.14 5.67
CA ASP A 99 19.89 -30.15 5.51
C ASP A 99 19.50 -31.43 6.25
N ASN A 100 18.98 -31.29 7.47
CA ASN A 100 18.52 -32.43 8.28
C ASN A 100 16.98 -32.57 8.33
N LYS A 101 16.23 -31.69 7.66
CA LYS A 101 14.75 -31.69 7.60
C LYS A 101 14.08 -31.50 8.96
N THR A 102 14.66 -30.67 9.82
CA THR A 102 14.15 -30.41 11.18
C THR A 102 13.47 -29.04 11.25
N LEU A 103 12.25 -29.02 11.80
CA LEU A 103 11.56 -27.79 12.17
C LEU A 103 11.86 -27.48 13.64
N TYR A 104 12.46 -26.31 13.87
CA TYR A 104 12.69 -25.75 15.19
C TYR A 104 11.60 -24.72 15.51
N LEU A 105 11.20 -24.67 16.77
CA LEU A 105 10.14 -23.80 17.25
C LEU A 105 10.55 -23.26 18.61
N TYR A 106 10.56 -21.95 18.76
CA TYR A 106 10.74 -21.33 20.06
C TYR A 106 9.36 -21.19 20.72
N ALA A 107 9.06 -22.05 21.69
CA ALA A 107 7.78 -22.02 22.38
C ALA A 107 7.65 -20.79 23.29
N SER A 108 6.44 -20.24 23.39
CA SER A 108 6.09 -19.31 24.48
C SER A 108 5.49 -20.08 25.66
N ASP A 109 5.54 -19.50 26.86
CA ASP A 109 5.09 -20.14 28.11
C ASP A 109 3.64 -20.68 28.02
N ASN A 110 2.79 -20.03 27.22
CA ASN A 110 1.39 -20.37 27.06
C ASN A 110 1.12 -21.30 25.85
N PHE A 111 2.13 -21.62 25.05
CA PHE A 111 2.01 -22.44 23.85
C PHE A 111 3.12 -23.48 23.77
N THR A 112 3.01 -24.52 24.60
CA THR A 112 3.90 -25.69 24.51
C THR A 112 3.45 -26.61 23.36
N PRO A 113 4.32 -26.87 22.37
CA PRO A 113 4.02 -27.76 21.26
C PRO A 113 3.78 -29.20 21.71
N ASN A 114 2.80 -29.86 21.13
CA ASN A 114 2.51 -31.28 21.26
C ASN A 114 1.98 -31.83 19.92
N SER A 115 1.74 -33.14 19.86
CA SER A 115 1.32 -33.82 18.62
C SER A 115 -0.06 -33.41 18.07
N THR A 116 -0.80 -32.57 18.78
CA THR A 116 -2.18 -32.18 18.42
C THR A 116 -2.36 -30.69 18.12
N ASN A 117 -1.38 -29.85 18.45
CA ASN A 117 -1.49 -28.38 18.35
C ASN A 117 -0.47 -27.73 17.39
N VAL A 118 0.32 -28.53 16.67
CA VAL A 118 1.22 -28.05 15.61
C VAL A 118 0.66 -28.43 14.24
N ARG A 119 0.56 -27.45 13.34
CA ARG A 119 0.11 -27.64 11.96
C ARG A 119 1.08 -26.94 11.03
N VAL A 120 1.50 -27.64 9.98
CA VAL A 120 2.42 -27.11 8.97
C VAL A 120 1.76 -27.25 7.61
N ARG A 121 1.91 -26.24 6.76
CA ARG A 121 1.46 -26.30 5.37
C ARG A 121 2.34 -27.27 4.58
N VAL A 122 1.71 -28.22 3.88
CA VAL A 122 2.41 -29.25 3.08
C VAL A 122 1.95 -29.29 1.62
N ARG A 123 1.14 -28.32 1.18
CA ARG A 123 0.61 -28.24 -0.19
C ARG A 123 0.64 -26.81 -0.72
N ASP A 124 0.90 -26.69 -2.02
CA ASP A 124 0.87 -25.40 -2.72
C ASP A 124 -0.58 -24.95 -2.93
N ARG A 125 -1.38 -25.76 -3.64
CA ARG A 125 -2.75 -25.45 -4.04
C ARG A 125 -3.70 -26.52 -3.56
N PHE A 126 -4.85 -26.12 -3.04
CA PHE A 126 -5.96 -27.06 -2.77
C PHE A 126 -7.10 -26.92 -3.80
N LEU A 127 -7.18 -25.81 -4.53
CA LEU A 127 -8.24 -25.57 -5.50
C LEU A 127 -7.70 -25.00 -6.82
N ASN A 128 -8.09 -25.60 -7.93
CA ASN A 128 -7.78 -25.15 -9.27
C ASN A 128 -9.03 -25.28 -10.16
N ILE A 129 -9.67 -24.14 -10.44
CA ILE A 129 -10.88 -24.06 -11.27
C ILE A 129 -10.51 -23.41 -12.59
N ARG A 130 -10.86 -24.08 -13.70
CA ARG A 130 -10.56 -23.62 -15.05
C ARG A 130 -11.82 -23.66 -15.91
N GLU A 131 -12.01 -22.64 -16.73
CA GLU A 131 -13.03 -22.61 -17.79
C GLU A 131 -14.44 -23.01 -17.30
N SER A 132 -14.77 -22.60 -16.08
CA SER A 132 -16.00 -23.00 -15.40
C SER A 132 -16.89 -21.79 -15.17
N SER A 133 -18.17 -22.01 -14.88
CA SER A 133 -19.09 -20.92 -14.55
C SER A 133 -20.09 -21.31 -13.48
N ASN A 134 -20.59 -20.32 -12.74
CA ASN A 134 -21.64 -20.47 -11.72
C ASN A 134 -21.23 -21.39 -10.55
N ILE A 135 -20.01 -21.21 -10.05
CA ILE A 135 -19.52 -21.91 -8.86
C ILE A 135 -19.59 -20.97 -7.66
N LYS A 136 -20.11 -21.48 -6.54
CA LYS A 136 -20.22 -20.74 -5.29
C LYS A 136 -19.68 -21.56 -4.13
N PHE A 137 -18.78 -20.96 -3.37
CA PHE A 137 -18.43 -21.43 -2.03
C PHE A 137 -19.04 -20.50 -1.01
N LYS A 138 -19.66 -21.08 0.01
CA LYS A 138 -20.25 -20.34 1.12
C LYS A 138 -19.91 -21.00 2.45
N ASN A 139 -19.49 -20.20 3.44
CA ASN A 139 -19.22 -20.68 4.79
C ASN A 139 -18.16 -21.79 4.82
N ILE A 140 -17.00 -21.52 4.20
CA ILE A 140 -15.87 -22.44 4.12
C ILE A 140 -14.60 -21.76 4.62
N ASP A 141 -13.93 -22.46 5.53
CA ASP A 141 -12.58 -22.12 5.99
C ASP A 141 -11.56 -22.89 5.16
N PHE A 142 -10.83 -22.15 4.33
CA PHE A 142 -9.70 -22.64 3.57
C PHE A 142 -8.41 -22.37 4.35
N SER A 143 -7.63 -23.43 4.62
CA SER A 143 -6.40 -23.31 5.39
C SER A 143 -5.25 -24.02 4.68
N ALA A 144 -4.06 -23.43 4.74
CA ALA A 144 -2.79 -24.02 4.29
C ALA A 144 -2.78 -24.46 2.82
N GLY A 145 -3.05 -23.51 1.91
CA GLY A 145 -2.93 -23.66 0.46
C GLY A 145 -3.58 -22.52 -0.31
N SER A 146 -3.31 -22.41 -1.61
CA SER A 146 -3.87 -21.35 -2.46
C SER A 146 -4.96 -21.81 -3.40
N ILE A 147 -5.70 -20.83 -3.92
CA ILE A 147 -6.65 -20.98 -5.03
C ILE A 147 -6.05 -20.54 -6.37
N ASN A 148 -6.42 -21.25 -7.44
CA ASN A 148 -6.25 -20.81 -8.82
C ASN A 148 -7.60 -20.75 -9.53
N LEU A 149 -7.96 -19.57 -10.06
CA LEU A 149 -9.12 -19.41 -10.93
C LEU A 149 -8.68 -18.87 -12.29
N ARG A 150 -8.95 -19.61 -13.36
CA ARG A 150 -8.58 -19.17 -14.72
C ARG A 150 -9.73 -19.34 -15.71
N GLY A 151 -10.01 -18.30 -16.49
CA GLY A 151 -11.02 -18.37 -17.55
C GLY A 151 -12.44 -18.64 -17.06
N SER A 152 -12.73 -18.38 -15.78
CA SER A 152 -14.00 -18.79 -15.15
C SER A 152 -14.90 -17.60 -14.87
N LYS A 153 -16.22 -17.78 -14.89
CA LYS A 153 -17.18 -16.65 -14.78
C LYS A 153 -18.19 -16.89 -13.67
N TYR A 154 -18.71 -15.81 -13.08
CA TYR A 154 -19.75 -15.90 -12.04
C TYR A 154 -19.32 -16.78 -10.85
N PHE A 155 -18.07 -16.65 -10.43
CA PHE A 155 -17.53 -17.32 -9.25
C PHE A 155 -17.83 -16.49 -8.00
N THR A 156 -18.32 -17.13 -6.94
CA THR A 156 -18.67 -16.45 -5.68
C THR A 156 -17.96 -17.08 -4.49
N LEU A 157 -17.30 -16.24 -3.70
CA LEU A 157 -16.89 -16.51 -2.31
C LEU A 157 -17.78 -15.70 -1.38
N GLU A 158 -18.38 -16.36 -0.39
CA GLU A 158 -19.28 -15.73 0.57
C GLU A 158 -19.08 -16.30 1.96
N ASP A 159 -18.88 -15.45 2.96
CA ASP A 159 -18.71 -15.90 4.35
C ASP A 159 -17.53 -16.91 4.47
N CYS A 160 -16.48 -16.72 3.68
CA CYS A 160 -15.33 -17.64 3.61
C CYS A 160 -14.09 -17.03 4.27
N LYS A 161 -13.24 -17.89 4.83
CA LYS A 161 -11.97 -17.50 5.41
C LYS A 161 -10.82 -18.21 4.70
N PHE A 162 -9.75 -17.49 4.41
CA PHE A 162 -8.52 -17.99 3.83
C PHE A 162 -7.37 -17.71 4.78
N SER A 163 -6.76 -18.76 5.31
CA SER A 163 -5.60 -18.67 6.20
C SER A 163 -4.41 -19.41 5.60
N PHE A 164 -3.21 -18.84 5.71
CA PHE A 164 -1.97 -19.51 5.25
C PHE A 164 -1.99 -19.87 3.76
N SER A 165 -2.57 -18.99 2.92
CA SER A 165 -2.76 -19.32 1.50
C SER A 165 -1.54 -19.07 0.63
N SER A 166 -0.57 -18.26 1.06
CA SER A 166 0.72 -18.05 0.39
C SER A 166 1.84 -18.06 1.43
N ASP A 167 3.01 -18.54 1.04
CA ASP A 167 4.19 -18.69 1.89
C ASP A 167 5.46 -18.77 1.02
N MET A 168 6.64 -18.71 1.65
CA MET A 168 7.91 -18.57 0.94
C MET A 168 8.13 -19.65 -0.10
N GLY A 169 8.37 -19.25 -1.35
CA GLY A 169 8.65 -20.18 -2.44
C GLY A 169 7.46 -21.06 -2.86
N LEU A 170 6.26 -20.83 -2.32
CA LEU A 170 5.04 -21.55 -2.67
C LEU A 170 4.12 -20.70 -3.57
N LEU A 171 3.19 -21.36 -4.25
CA LEU A 171 2.20 -20.67 -5.07
C LEU A 171 1.14 -19.98 -4.20
N GLY A 172 0.89 -18.70 -4.50
CA GLY A 172 -0.17 -17.90 -3.89
C GLY A 172 -1.52 -17.93 -4.63
N ASN A 173 -2.48 -17.20 -4.06
CA ASN A 173 -3.81 -17.02 -4.65
C ASN A 173 -3.70 -16.32 -6.00
N SER A 174 -4.36 -16.87 -7.03
CA SER A 174 -4.29 -16.30 -8.37
C SER A 174 -5.62 -16.41 -9.10
N VAL A 175 -6.04 -15.29 -9.68
CA VAL A 175 -7.23 -15.17 -10.51
C VAL A 175 -6.85 -14.49 -11.83
N ALA A 176 -7.21 -15.10 -12.95
CA ALA A 176 -6.93 -14.53 -14.27
C ALA A 176 -8.05 -14.82 -15.28
N TYR A 177 -8.32 -13.86 -16.17
CA TYR A 177 -9.35 -13.99 -17.23
C TYR A 177 -10.71 -14.44 -16.71
N SER A 178 -11.04 -14.06 -15.47
CA SER A 178 -12.21 -14.56 -14.77
C SER A 178 -13.12 -13.40 -14.42
N HIS A 179 -14.31 -13.36 -15.01
CA HIS A 179 -15.15 -12.16 -15.02
C HIS A 179 -16.36 -12.32 -14.10
N PHE A 180 -16.89 -11.20 -13.61
CA PHE A 180 -18.12 -11.16 -12.80
C PHE A 180 -18.00 -11.92 -11.48
N LEU A 181 -16.84 -11.85 -10.84
CA LEU A 181 -16.60 -12.47 -9.55
C LEU A 181 -17.31 -11.68 -8.43
N LYS A 182 -17.66 -12.40 -7.36
CA LYS A 182 -18.14 -11.81 -6.11
C LYS A 182 -17.36 -12.39 -4.94
N VAL A 183 -16.72 -11.53 -4.16
CA VAL A 183 -16.02 -11.89 -2.92
C VAL A 183 -16.65 -11.07 -1.82
N ARG A 184 -17.39 -11.72 -0.92
CA ARG A 184 -18.14 -11.01 0.12
C ARG A 184 -18.04 -11.64 1.49
N ASN A 185 -17.98 -10.80 2.53
CA ASN A 185 -17.85 -11.26 3.91
C ASN A 185 -16.66 -12.23 4.08
N CYS A 186 -15.53 -11.92 3.45
CA CYS A 186 -14.37 -12.81 3.43
C CYS A 186 -13.22 -12.28 4.27
N ILE A 187 -12.42 -13.20 4.83
CA ILE A 187 -11.22 -12.88 5.58
C ILE A 187 -10.02 -13.55 4.91
N PHE A 188 -8.94 -12.79 4.73
CA PHE A 188 -7.64 -13.30 4.27
C PHE A 188 -6.58 -12.94 5.32
N GLU A 189 -5.98 -13.96 5.94
CA GLU A 189 -5.05 -13.75 7.07
C GLU A 189 -3.89 -14.75 7.13
N TYR A 190 -2.82 -14.36 7.83
CA TYR A 190 -1.64 -15.19 8.08
C TYR A 190 -0.97 -15.68 6.80
N ILE A 191 -0.84 -14.77 5.84
CA ILE A 191 -0.20 -15.04 4.55
C ILE A 191 1.20 -14.45 4.62
N ASN A 192 2.24 -15.27 4.72
CA ASN A 192 3.59 -14.79 5.02
C ASN A 192 4.22 -14.05 3.83
N ASP A 193 4.04 -14.57 2.62
CA ASP A 193 4.66 -14.04 1.39
C ASP A 193 3.80 -14.33 0.17
N GLY A 194 3.48 -13.28 -0.56
CA GLY A 194 2.61 -13.28 -1.71
C GLY A 194 1.27 -12.59 -1.45
N HIS A 195 0.61 -12.20 -2.54
CA HIS A 195 -0.67 -11.50 -2.48
C HIS A 195 -1.73 -12.30 -1.71
N SER A 196 -2.40 -11.62 -0.79
CA SER A 196 -3.63 -12.13 -0.17
C SER A 196 -4.73 -12.40 -1.20
N TRP A 197 -4.77 -11.57 -2.25
CA TRP A 197 -5.58 -11.78 -3.44
C TRP A 197 -4.90 -11.17 -4.68
N ALA A 198 -4.49 -11.99 -5.65
CA ALA A 198 -3.97 -11.52 -6.93
C ALA A 198 -4.96 -11.77 -8.06
N GLN A 199 -5.38 -10.70 -8.74
CA GLN A 199 -6.32 -10.80 -9.84
C GLN A 199 -5.92 -9.93 -11.04
N GLY A 200 -5.65 -10.58 -12.17
CA GLY A 200 -5.31 -9.94 -13.43
C GLY A 200 -6.34 -10.18 -14.53
N ARG A 201 -6.46 -9.24 -15.48
CA ARG A 201 -7.21 -9.41 -16.75
C ARG A 201 -8.66 -9.89 -16.54
N SER A 202 -9.31 -9.44 -15.47
CA SER A 202 -10.58 -9.97 -14.93
C SER A 202 -11.48 -8.80 -14.58
N SER A 203 -12.61 -8.65 -15.27
CA SER A 203 -13.46 -7.45 -15.16
C SER A 203 -14.70 -7.65 -14.29
N HIS A 204 -15.27 -6.53 -13.83
CA HIS A 204 -16.55 -6.47 -13.11
C HIS A 204 -16.58 -7.34 -11.85
N THR A 205 -15.48 -7.37 -11.11
CA THR A 205 -15.43 -8.07 -9.82
C THR A 205 -15.95 -7.19 -8.72
N ILE A 206 -16.72 -7.76 -7.80
CA ILE A 206 -17.26 -7.07 -6.65
C ILE A 206 -16.62 -7.66 -5.40
N PHE A 207 -15.91 -6.82 -4.66
CA PHE A 207 -15.45 -7.06 -3.29
C PHE A 207 -16.34 -6.27 -2.34
N GLU A 208 -16.92 -6.96 -1.36
CA GLU A 208 -17.85 -6.33 -0.41
C GLU A 208 -17.64 -6.88 1.00
N ASN A 209 -17.29 -6.02 1.96
CA ASN A 209 -17.05 -6.43 3.35
C ASN A 209 -15.94 -7.51 3.44
N VAL A 210 -14.72 -7.13 3.05
CA VAL A 210 -13.56 -8.05 3.02
C VAL A 210 -12.46 -7.53 3.93
N LEU A 211 -11.94 -8.41 4.78
CA LEU A 211 -10.85 -8.14 5.71
C LEU A 211 -9.56 -8.81 5.25
N PHE A 212 -8.51 -8.03 5.12
CA PHE A 212 -7.15 -8.48 4.91
C PHE A 212 -6.32 -8.09 6.13
N ARG A 213 -5.75 -9.05 6.87
CA ARG A 213 -4.97 -8.74 8.08
C ARG A 213 -3.84 -9.71 8.30
N TYR A 214 -2.80 -9.27 9.02
CA TYR A 214 -1.67 -10.13 9.38
C TYR A 214 -1.07 -10.81 8.14
N ASN A 215 -0.97 -10.04 7.06
CA ASN A 215 -0.48 -10.50 5.78
C ASN A 215 0.82 -9.80 5.47
N ASP A 216 1.70 -10.56 4.85
CA ASP A 216 3.09 -10.25 4.59
C ASP A 216 3.89 -9.99 5.87
N TRP A 217 5.14 -10.44 5.89
CA TRP A 217 6.10 -10.13 6.97
C TRP A 217 7.47 -9.75 6.43
N PHE A 218 7.55 -9.46 5.13
CA PHE A 218 8.79 -9.10 4.46
C PHE A 218 8.66 -7.72 3.84
N GLY A 219 9.57 -6.83 4.21
CA GLY A 219 9.62 -5.50 3.62
C GLY A 219 10.12 -5.49 2.19
N GLY A 220 9.62 -4.55 1.40
CA GLY A 220 10.01 -4.29 0.01
C GLY A 220 9.27 -5.15 -1.02
N THR A 221 8.30 -5.96 -0.61
CA THR A 221 7.56 -6.88 -1.50
C THR A 221 6.38 -6.20 -2.20
N ALA A 222 5.71 -5.27 -1.50
CA ALA A 222 4.46 -4.64 -1.92
C ALA A 222 3.35 -5.65 -2.30
N TRP A 223 3.18 -6.77 -1.56
CA TRP A 223 2.19 -7.80 -1.87
C TRP A 223 0.73 -7.42 -1.59
N SER A 224 0.23 -6.41 -2.30
CA SER A 224 -1.12 -5.85 -2.13
C SER A 224 -2.24 -6.76 -2.63
N PRO A 225 -3.40 -6.87 -1.95
CA PRO A 225 -4.62 -7.33 -2.60
C PRO A 225 -4.91 -6.46 -3.84
N ASN A 226 -5.10 -7.11 -4.99
CA ASN A 226 -5.24 -6.42 -6.27
C ASN A 226 -6.34 -7.01 -7.15
N SER A 227 -6.89 -6.16 -8.01
CA SER A 227 -7.76 -6.54 -9.11
C SER A 227 -7.49 -5.60 -10.26
N MET A 228 -6.48 -5.94 -11.06
CA MET A 228 -5.95 -5.13 -12.15
C MET A 228 -6.76 -5.24 -13.46
N GLY A 229 -7.90 -5.93 -13.43
CA GLY A 229 -8.87 -5.84 -14.53
C GLY A 229 -9.82 -4.67 -14.36
N ASP A 230 -10.58 -4.40 -15.42
CA ASP A 230 -11.45 -3.22 -15.50
C ASP A 230 -12.70 -3.33 -14.60
N SER A 231 -13.13 -2.17 -14.08
CA SER A 231 -14.44 -1.96 -13.47
C SER A 231 -14.69 -2.81 -12.22
N ALA A 232 -13.64 -3.08 -11.45
CA ALA A 232 -13.78 -3.69 -10.13
C ALA A 232 -14.47 -2.72 -9.15
N GLN A 233 -15.28 -3.25 -8.24
CA GLN A 233 -15.89 -2.48 -7.15
C GLN A 233 -15.34 -3.01 -5.82
N TRP A 234 -14.72 -2.14 -5.04
CA TRP A 234 -14.17 -2.41 -3.72
C TRP A 234 -14.96 -1.62 -2.70
N ARG A 235 -15.77 -2.31 -1.89
CA ARG A 235 -16.68 -1.67 -0.93
C ARG A 235 -16.52 -2.27 0.45
N TYR A 236 -16.43 -1.44 1.48
CA TYR A 236 -16.26 -1.90 2.87
C TYR A 236 -15.02 -2.80 3.03
N ILE A 237 -13.87 -2.32 2.55
CA ILE A 237 -12.62 -3.09 2.59
C ILE A 237 -11.82 -2.66 3.81
N THR A 238 -11.33 -3.62 4.58
CA THR A 238 -10.36 -3.35 5.66
C THR A 238 -9.05 -4.04 5.35
N ILE A 239 -7.95 -3.29 5.37
CA ILE A 239 -6.59 -3.83 5.41
C ILE A 239 -5.94 -3.32 6.69
N GLU A 240 -5.50 -4.24 7.55
CA GLU A 240 -4.94 -3.86 8.86
C GLU A 240 -3.70 -4.69 9.23
N ASN A 241 -2.78 -4.08 10.00
CA ASN A 241 -1.71 -4.76 10.73
C ASN A 241 -0.91 -5.73 9.83
N SER A 242 -0.40 -5.23 8.71
CA SER A 242 0.18 -6.04 7.64
C SER A 242 1.44 -5.38 7.06
N TYR A 243 2.44 -6.17 6.67
CA TYR A 243 3.68 -5.66 6.07
C TYR A 243 3.56 -5.52 4.54
N THR A 244 2.41 -5.04 4.07
CA THR A 244 2.04 -4.99 2.66
C THR A 244 1.75 -3.56 2.23
N ALA A 245 1.84 -3.27 0.92
CA ALA A 245 1.18 -2.10 0.36
C ALA A 245 -0.35 -2.32 0.34
N GLY A 246 -1.17 -1.27 0.23
CA GLY A 246 -2.62 -1.41 0.41
C GLY A 246 -3.35 -2.04 -0.79
N LEU A 247 -4.19 -1.27 -1.49
CA LEU A 247 -4.95 -1.74 -2.65
C LEU A 247 -4.27 -1.36 -3.96
N LEU A 248 -4.32 -2.26 -4.95
CA LEU A 248 -4.01 -1.98 -6.36
C LEU A 248 -5.25 -2.28 -7.25
N PRO A 249 -6.22 -1.36 -7.34
CA PRO A 249 -7.36 -1.48 -8.22
C PRO A 249 -6.99 -1.17 -9.68
N GLY A 250 -7.66 -1.82 -10.64
CA GLY A 250 -7.48 -1.60 -12.08
C GLY A 250 -8.28 -0.40 -12.65
N PRO A 251 -8.30 -0.22 -13.98
CA PRO A 251 -9.05 0.86 -14.65
C PRO A 251 -10.54 0.84 -14.32
N GLY A 252 -11.21 2.00 -14.41
CA GLY A 252 -12.66 2.11 -14.26
C GLY A 252 -13.22 1.66 -12.90
N SER A 253 -12.35 1.39 -11.93
CA SER A 253 -12.76 0.78 -10.66
C SER A 253 -13.19 1.81 -9.63
N LEU A 254 -14.13 1.38 -8.80
CA LEU A 254 -14.62 2.11 -7.64
C LEU A 254 -13.96 1.55 -6.37
N VAL A 255 -13.39 2.41 -5.54
CA VAL A 255 -13.04 2.10 -4.15
C VAL A 255 -13.85 3.02 -3.24
N GLU A 256 -14.68 2.46 -2.37
CA GLU A 256 -15.45 3.23 -1.39
C GLU A 256 -15.56 2.54 -0.04
N TYR A 257 -15.62 3.33 1.04
CA TYR A 257 -15.70 2.82 2.41
C TYR A 257 -14.53 1.88 2.76
N ALA A 258 -13.33 2.17 2.26
CA ALA A 258 -12.14 1.42 2.60
C ALA A 258 -11.49 2.00 3.88
N ARG A 259 -10.96 1.13 4.73
CA ARG A 259 -10.11 1.47 5.88
C ARG A 259 -8.79 0.72 5.72
N ILE A 260 -7.72 1.47 5.50
CA ILE A 260 -6.38 0.94 5.31
C ILE A 260 -5.54 1.47 6.44
N GLU A 261 -5.14 0.61 7.36
CA GLU A 261 -4.51 1.03 8.58
C GLU A 261 -3.35 0.18 9.03
N ASN A 262 -2.39 0.81 9.70
CA ASN A 262 -1.26 0.11 10.32
C ASN A 262 -0.52 -0.78 9.29
N LEU A 263 -0.13 -0.18 8.17
CA LEU A 263 0.70 -0.86 7.18
C LEU A 263 2.17 -0.53 7.44
N TYR A 264 2.97 -1.57 7.56
CA TYR A 264 4.37 -1.48 7.99
C TYR A 264 5.36 -1.38 6.81
N GLU A 265 4.87 -1.55 5.59
CA GLU A 265 5.69 -1.55 4.38
C GLU A 265 6.36 -0.19 4.12
N GLY A 266 7.57 -0.24 3.55
CA GLY A 266 8.36 0.90 3.12
C GLY A 266 8.84 0.74 1.69
N CYS A 267 8.00 1.11 0.71
CA CYS A 267 8.36 1.15 -0.70
C CYS A 267 7.85 2.43 -1.39
N ASP A 268 8.23 2.64 -2.65
CA ASP A 268 7.61 3.64 -3.51
C ASP A 268 6.22 3.15 -3.96
N CYS A 269 5.30 3.04 -3.01
CA CYS A 269 3.99 2.42 -3.16
C CYS A 269 2.95 3.15 -2.27
N SER A 270 1.71 2.65 -2.16
CA SER A 270 0.67 3.38 -1.40
C SER A 270 -0.41 2.51 -0.76
N GLY A 271 -1.15 3.10 0.18
CA GLY A 271 -2.37 2.52 0.73
C GLY A 271 -3.44 2.32 -0.36
N ILE A 272 -3.60 3.26 -1.29
CA ILE A 272 -4.39 3.06 -2.51
C ILE A 272 -3.57 3.50 -3.71
N GLN A 273 -3.07 2.52 -4.47
CA GLN A 273 -2.28 2.76 -5.66
C GLN A 273 -3.09 2.58 -6.93
N ARG A 274 -2.94 3.53 -7.86
CA ARG A 274 -3.37 3.36 -9.24
C ARG A 274 -2.23 3.72 -10.15
N ASN A 275 -1.80 2.78 -10.97
CA ASN A 275 -0.91 3.08 -12.07
C ASN A 275 -1.67 3.89 -13.14
N ALA A 276 -1.00 4.34 -14.19
CA ALA A 276 -1.56 5.32 -15.10
C ALA A 276 -2.79 4.74 -15.83
N ASP A 277 -2.66 3.54 -16.36
CA ASP A 277 -3.77 2.80 -16.93
C ASP A 277 -4.91 2.55 -15.92
N HIS A 278 -4.58 2.38 -14.63
CA HIS A 278 -5.56 2.14 -13.56
C HIS A 278 -6.27 3.39 -13.02
N THR A 279 -5.73 4.58 -13.28
CA THR A 279 -6.29 5.86 -12.81
C THR A 279 -7.49 6.28 -13.66
N LYS A 280 -7.50 5.86 -14.93
CA LYS A 280 -8.49 6.27 -15.92
C LYS A 280 -9.91 5.88 -15.52
N PHE A 281 -10.79 6.89 -15.45
CA PHE A 281 -12.19 6.78 -15.06
C PHE A 281 -12.39 6.08 -13.71
N SER A 282 -11.40 6.19 -12.83
CA SER A 282 -11.46 5.60 -11.53
C SER A 282 -12.07 6.55 -10.52
N THR A 283 -12.77 5.99 -9.53
CA THR A 283 -13.32 6.74 -8.40
C THR A 283 -12.79 6.15 -7.11
N THR A 284 -12.29 7.00 -6.22
CA THR A 284 -11.94 6.62 -4.84
C THR A 284 -12.63 7.58 -3.89
N ARG A 285 -13.42 7.05 -2.94
CA ARG A 285 -14.20 7.89 -2.05
C ARG A 285 -14.48 7.32 -0.67
N PHE A 286 -14.92 8.17 0.26
CA PHE A 286 -15.40 7.77 1.60
C PHE A 286 -14.45 6.81 2.34
N SER A 287 -13.14 7.03 2.23
CA SER A 287 -12.12 6.06 2.67
C SER A 287 -11.12 6.69 3.63
N TRP A 288 -10.49 5.84 4.45
CA TRP A 288 -9.54 6.21 5.48
C TRP A 288 -8.23 5.46 5.27
N ILE A 289 -7.11 6.19 5.30
CA ILE A 289 -5.76 5.65 5.14
C ILE A 289 -4.92 6.18 6.29
N ILE A 290 -4.61 5.33 7.26
CA ILE A 290 -4.14 5.74 8.58
C ILE A 290 -2.86 4.97 8.94
N ASN A 291 -1.83 5.66 9.44
CA ASN A 291 -0.62 5.04 9.99
C ASN A 291 0.08 4.09 8.99
N SER A 292 0.51 4.62 7.85
CA SER A 292 1.37 3.92 6.89
C SER A 292 2.63 4.74 6.62
N PRO A 293 3.55 4.88 7.60
CA PRO A 293 4.62 5.87 7.59
C PRO A 293 5.67 5.65 6.49
N GLY A 294 5.73 4.46 5.90
CA GLY A 294 6.56 4.15 4.74
C GLY A 294 5.88 4.37 3.39
N LEU A 295 4.55 4.58 3.38
CA LEU A 295 3.72 4.60 2.17
C LEU A 295 3.14 5.98 1.86
N ASN A 296 2.83 6.24 0.58
CA ASN A 296 1.87 7.30 0.28
C ASN A 296 0.47 6.82 0.72
N GLY A 297 -0.42 7.70 1.17
CA GLY A 297 -1.79 7.35 1.48
C GLY A 297 -2.50 6.90 0.22
N MET A 298 -2.68 7.83 -0.72
CA MET A 298 -3.19 7.54 -2.06
C MET A 298 -2.24 8.06 -3.14
N ARG A 299 -2.08 7.27 -4.21
CA ARG A 299 -1.19 7.63 -5.32
C ARG A 299 -1.80 7.31 -6.68
N PHE A 300 -1.74 8.30 -7.57
CA PHE A 300 -1.74 8.05 -9.02
C PHE A 300 -0.30 8.01 -9.49
N ASP A 301 0.06 6.92 -10.17
CA ASP A 301 1.42 6.68 -10.58
C ASP A 301 1.58 6.43 -12.07
N SER A 302 2.64 7.02 -12.62
CA SER A 302 3.66 6.37 -13.45
C SER A 302 4.74 7.45 -13.69
N LYS A 303 5.69 7.20 -14.60
CA LYS A 303 6.53 8.28 -15.17
C LYS A 303 5.64 9.34 -15.83
N CYS A 304 4.76 8.90 -16.73
CA CYS A 304 3.69 9.70 -17.31
C CYS A 304 2.38 9.34 -16.62
N GLY A 305 1.90 10.21 -15.74
CA GLY A 305 0.61 10.07 -15.08
C GLY A 305 -0.55 10.07 -16.07
N ALA A 306 -1.73 9.74 -15.56
CA ALA A 306 -2.92 9.51 -16.37
C ALA A 306 -3.94 10.64 -16.21
N ARG A 307 -5.16 10.42 -16.70
CA ARG A 307 -6.25 11.39 -16.60
C ARG A 307 -7.52 10.80 -16.03
N PHE A 308 -8.43 11.69 -15.62
CA PHE A 308 -9.82 11.36 -15.29
C PHE A 308 -9.95 10.45 -14.07
N GLY A 309 -9.21 10.79 -13.00
CA GLY A 309 -9.37 10.18 -11.69
C GLY A 309 -10.24 11.09 -10.82
N ASP A 310 -11.19 10.50 -10.11
CA ASP A 310 -12.10 11.18 -9.18
C ASP A 310 -11.76 10.74 -7.74
N VAL A 311 -11.42 11.71 -6.89
CA VAL A 311 -10.88 11.49 -5.54
C VAL A 311 -11.61 12.39 -4.57
N HIS A 312 -12.48 11.83 -3.74
CA HIS A 312 -13.25 12.68 -2.83
C HIS A 312 -13.67 12.06 -1.50
N ASN A 313 -13.82 12.87 -0.46
CA ASN A 313 -14.20 12.40 0.88
C ASN A 313 -13.22 11.34 1.43
N ILE A 314 -11.91 11.58 1.28
CA ILE A 314 -10.85 10.69 1.77
C ILE A 314 -10.06 11.35 2.88
N VAL A 315 -9.74 10.59 3.92
CA VAL A 315 -8.88 11.00 5.03
C VAL A 315 -7.58 10.20 4.99
N SER A 316 -6.44 10.90 4.94
CA SER A 316 -5.09 10.32 4.86
C SER A 316 -4.23 10.87 6.00
N LEU A 317 -3.94 10.03 7.00
CA LEU A 317 -3.33 10.42 8.28
C LEU A 317 -2.10 9.60 8.63
N GLY A 318 -1.03 10.23 9.12
CA GLY A 318 0.12 9.49 9.66
C GLY A 318 0.88 8.65 8.62
N ASN A 319 0.82 9.04 7.35
CA ASN A 319 1.46 8.33 6.24
C ASN A 319 2.80 8.99 5.86
N ARG A 320 3.58 8.39 4.95
CA ARG A 320 4.75 9.06 4.38
C ARG A 320 4.33 10.30 3.61
N ARG A 321 3.34 10.14 2.73
CA ARG A 321 2.69 11.25 2.01
C ARG A 321 1.19 11.07 2.07
N GLY A 322 0.39 12.13 2.05
CA GLY A 322 -1.07 12.04 2.06
C GLY A 322 -1.62 11.61 0.69
N PHE A 323 -1.49 12.49 -0.31
CA PHE A 323 -1.95 12.29 -1.68
C PHE A 323 -0.85 12.68 -2.68
N ARG A 324 -0.48 11.75 -3.58
CA ARG A 324 0.44 12.01 -4.70
C ARG A 324 -0.27 11.73 -6.01
N LEU A 325 -0.87 12.74 -6.59
CA LEU A 325 -1.78 12.64 -7.74
C LEU A 325 -1.06 13.14 -8.99
N LYS A 326 -0.37 12.21 -9.68
CA LYS A 326 0.30 12.48 -10.96
C LYS A 326 -0.70 12.38 -12.11
N GLY A 327 -0.57 13.27 -13.09
CA GLY A 327 -1.41 13.23 -14.28
C GLY A 327 -2.01 14.58 -14.60
N ASP A 328 -3.22 14.58 -15.15
CA ASP A 328 -4.00 15.78 -15.43
C ASP A 328 -5.51 15.45 -15.48
N ASN A 329 -6.39 16.46 -15.56
CA ASN A 329 -7.84 16.25 -15.59
C ASN A 329 -8.38 15.35 -14.46
N HIS A 330 -7.95 15.60 -13.23
CA HIS A 330 -8.48 14.94 -12.04
C HIS A 330 -9.50 15.83 -11.33
N ASP A 331 -10.46 15.22 -10.65
CA ASP A 331 -11.36 15.91 -9.72
C ASP A 331 -10.98 15.49 -8.29
N VAL A 332 -10.60 16.45 -7.45
CA VAL A 332 -10.10 16.20 -6.09
C VAL A 332 -10.82 17.10 -5.09
N TYR A 333 -11.65 16.55 -4.21
CA TYR A 333 -12.43 17.41 -3.29
C TYR A 333 -12.85 16.75 -1.99
N HIS A 334 -13.08 17.54 -0.93
CA HIS A 334 -13.43 17.02 0.41
C HIS A 334 -12.39 16.02 0.96
N THR A 335 -11.11 16.24 0.69
CA THR A 335 -10.03 15.38 1.20
C THR A 335 -9.29 16.02 2.36
N THR A 336 -8.73 15.20 3.23
CA THR A 336 -7.92 15.65 4.38
C THR A 336 -6.63 14.87 4.42
N ALA A 337 -5.50 15.56 4.39
CA ALA A 337 -4.18 15.02 4.61
C ALA A 337 -3.54 15.69 5.82
N TYR A 338 -3.16 14.88 6.81
CA TYR A 338 -2.61 15.42 8.05
C TYR A 338 -1.62 14.47 8.72
N ASP A 339 -0.65 15.03 9.46
CA ASP A 339 0.43 14.30 10.14
C ASP A 339 1.23 13.37 9.22
N ASN A 340 1.39 13.75 7.95
CA ASN A 340 2.25 13.02 7.04
C ASN A 340 3.71 13.42 7.26
N THR A 341 4.64 12.49 7.10
CA THR A 341 6.05 12.75 7.40
C THR A 341 6.75 13.55 6.30
N ARG A 342 6.34 13.36 5.04
CA ARG A 342 7.01 13.94 3.87
C ARG A 342 6.14 14.80 2.97
N GLN A 343 4.82 14.70 2.86
CA GLN A 343 3.95 15.58 2.02
C GLN A 343 2.48 15.37 2.37
N ASP A 344 1.66 16.43 2.39
CA ASP A 344 0.22 16.23 2.56
C ASP A 344 -0.48 16.01 1.22
N ILE A 345 -0.50 17.01 0.34
CA ILE A 345 -1.13 16.90 -0.98
C ILE A 345 -0.16 17.38 -2.06
N SER A 346 -0.04 16.59 -3.12
CA SER A 346 0.78 16.90 -4.29
C SER A 346 0.03 16.55 -5.57
N LEU A 347 -0.30 17.58 -6.33
CA LEU A 347 -0.61 17.50 -7.75
C LEU A 347 0.68 17.92 -8.46
N ASN A 348 1.40 17.01 -9.11
CA ASN A 348 2.71 17.30 -9.73
C ASN A 348 2.56 17.85 -11.15
N ILE A 349 3.36 18.87 -11.53
CA ILE A 349 3.36 19.43 -12.90
C ILE A 349 4.18 18.61 -13.88
N ASP A 350 5.23 17.92 -13.43
CA ASP A 350 6.23 17.27 -14.29
C ASP A 350 5.93 15.79 -14.53
N LYS A 351 4.76 15.30 -14.12
CA LYS A 351 4.38 13.88 -14.18
C LYS A 351 3.21 13.62 -15.12
N TYR A 352 3.20 14.27 -16.28
CA TYR A 352 2.24 14.06 -17.35
C TYR A 352 2.93 14.19 -18.71
N CYS A 353 2.46 13.50 -19.75
CA CYS A 353 3.14 13.47 -21.06
C CYS A 353 2.23 13.86 -22.24
N GLY A 354 1.05 14.41 -21.94
CA GLY A 354 0.11 14.90 -22.94
C GLY A 354 -0.80 13.80 -23.50
N PRO A 355 -1.92 14.19 -24.11
CA PRO A 355 -2.91 13.25 -24.63
C PRO A 355 -2.36 12.40 -25.78
N ASP A 356 -1.45 12.96 -26.59
CA ASP A 356 -0.86 12.32 -27.77
C ASP A 356 0.03 11.12 -27.42
N LYS A 357 0.52 11.04 -26.18
CA LYS A 357 1.34 9.93 -25.69
C LYS A 357 0.54 8.86 -24.97
N GLY A 358 -0.75 9.12 -24.72
CA GLY A 358 -1.60 8.25 -23.93
C GLY A 358 -1.22 8.25 -22.45
N ASP A 359 -2.12 7.70 -21.63
CA ASP A 359 -1.90 7.55 -20.19
C ASP A 359 -0.83 6.46 -19.98
N GLY A 360 0.22 6.76 -19.21
CA GLY A 360 1.33 5.82 -19.00
C GLY A 360 2.35 5.74 -20.14
N GLY A 361 2.33 6.68 -21.09
CA GLY A 361 3.31 6.75 -22.18
C GLY A 361 4.76 6.94 -21.71
N ASP A 362 5.70 7.05 -22.66
CA ASP A 362 7.15 7.18 -22.39
C ASP A 362 7.73 8.55 -22.81
N GLY A 363 6.86 9.49 -23.16
CA GLY A 363 7.21 10.81 -23.68
C GLY A 363 7.96 11.71 -22.69
N LYS A 364 8.44 12.85 -23.20
CA LYS A 364 8.91 13.94 -22.35
C LYS A 364 7.72 14.49 -21.57
N SER A 365 7.97 14.80 -20.29
CA SER A 365 6.97 15.45 -19.46
C SER A 365 6.52 16.76 -20.10
N VAL A 366 5.21 16.95 -20.13
CA VAL A 366 4.53 18.22 -20.34
C VAL A 366 3.84 18.60 -19.03
N LEU A 367 3.26 19.80 -19.01
CA LEU A 367 2.67 20.38 -17.82
C LEU A 367 1.37 19.62 -17.50
N GLY A 368 1.37 18.93 -16.37
CA GLY A 368 0.24 18.16 -15.83
C GLY A 368 -0.50 18.93 -14.74
N ASN A 369 -1.63 18.36 -14.32
CA ASN A 369 -2.54 18.86 -13.28
C ASN A 369 -3.12 20.27 -13.49
N TRP A 370 -2.79 20.92 -14.59
CA TRP A 370 -3.34 22.22 -14.99
C TRP A 370 -4.85 22.17 -15.16
N ASN A 371 -5.35 21.11 -15.81
CA ASN A 371 -6.78 20.92 -16.09
C ASN A 371 -7.49 20.11 -15.01
N SER A 372 -6.86 19.94 -13.84
CA SER A 372 -7.47 19.25 -12.69
C SER A 372 -8.18 20.26 -11.80
N ASN A 373 -9.22 19.83 -11.10
CA ASN A 373 -9.96 20.62 -10.13
C ASN A 373 -9.57 20.16 -8.72
N ILE A 374 -9.35 21.12 -7.81
CA ILE A 374 -9.11 20.84 -6.40
C ILE A 374 -9.73 21.88 -5.48
N HIS A 375 -10.70 21.47 -4.66
CA HIS A 375 -11.40 22.38 -3.76
C HIS A 375 -11.90 21.66 -2.50
N ASN A 376 -12.20 22.41 -1.45
CA ASN A 376 -12.64 21.85 -0.16
C ASN A 376 -11.67 20.81 0.41
N VAL A 377 -10.37 21.09 0.42
CA VAL A 377 -9.34 20.16 0.92
C VAL A 377 -8.62 20.71 2.15
N ILE A 378 -8.07 19.82 2.97
CA ILE A 378 -7.22 20.16 4.11
C ILE A 378 -5.84 19.53 3.90
N ALA A 379 -4.80 20.34 3.93
CA ALA A 379 -3.40 19.90 4.05
C ALA A 379 -2.86 20.34 5.42
N GLU A 380 -2.05 19.56 6.13
CA GLU A 380 -1.50 20.01 7.41
C GLU A 380 -0.56 21.21 7.23
N GLY A 381 0.39 21.12 6.31
CA GLY A 381 1.36 22.17 6.05
C GLY A 381 2.12 22.06 4.73
N SER A 382 1.80 21.06 3.90
CA SER A 382 2.50 20.78 2.65
C SER A 382 1.55 20.64 1.48
N PHE A 383 1.64 21.56 0.53
CA PHE A 383 0.70 21.61 -0.59
C PHE A 383 1.40 22.02 -1.88
N GLN A 384 1.52 21.07 -2.80
CA GLN A 384 1.94 21.31 -4.17
C GLN A 384 0.72 21.22 -5.09
N CYS A 385 0.45 22.29 -5.83
CA CYS A 385 -0.74 22.36 -6.67
C CYS A 385 -0.54 23.22 -7.93
N PHE A 386 -1.05 22.69 -9.06
CA PHE A 386 -1.01 23.33 -10.38
C PHE A 386 -2.38 23.55 -11.01
N SER A 387 -3.44 23.16 -10.33
CA SER A 387 -4.80 23.49 -10.73
C SER A 387 -5.01 25.00 -10.69
N GLU A 388 -5.86 25.52 -11.57
CA GLU A 388 -6.36 26.91 -11.52
C GLU A 388 -6.94 27.26 -10.13
N ASP A 389 -7.53 26.30 -9.42
CA ASP A 389 -8.11 26.51 -8.09
C ASP A 389 -7.09 26.92 -7.01
N CYS A 390 -5.80 26.79 -7.29
CA CYS A 390 -4.72 27.12 -6.35
C CYS A 390 -4.13 28.51 -6.57
N TRP A 391 -4.62 29.26 -7.57
CA TRP A 391 -4.08 30.54 -7.97
C TRP A 391 -5.16 31.60 -8.12
N ALA A 392 -4.97 32.73 -7.43
CA ALA A 392 -5.86 33.87 -7.61
C ALA A 392 -5.86 34.33 -9.07
N ALA A 393 -6.99 34.85 -9.53
CA ALA A 393 -7.13 35.39 -10.87
C ALA A 393 -6.00 36.39 -11.15
N GLY A 394 -5.25 36.19 -12.23
CA GLY A 394 -4.12 37.05 -12.56
C GLY A 394 -2.74 36.55 -12.13
N THR A 395 -2.66 35.48 -11.33
CA THR A 395 -1.41 35.02 -10.69
C THR A 395 -0.95 33.65 -11.16
N ASP A 396 -1.81 32.92 -11.89
CA ASP A 396 -1.51 31.59 -12.37
C ASP A 396 -0.24 31.57 -13.26
N PRO A 397 0.75 30.71 -12.95
CA PRO A 397 1.99 30.63 -13.72
C PRO A 397 1.82 30.19 -15.16
N MET A 398 0.74 29.49 -15.51
CA MET A 398 0.52 28.99 -16.87
C MET A 398 0.05 30.08 -17.82
N SER A 399 -0.93 30.86 -17.39
CA SER A 399 -1.52 31.98 -18.12
C SER A 399 -0.52 33.12 -18.25
N TYR A 400 0.25 33.39 -17.19
CA TYR A 400 1.17 34.53 -17.12
C TYR A 400 2.63 34.17 -17.40
N LYS A 401 2.93 32.89 -17.64
CA LYS A 401 4.27 32.38 -18.00
C LYS A 401 5.37 32.82 -17.02
N THR A 402 5.04 32.85 -15.73
CA THR A 402 5.95 33.35 -14.69
C THR A 402 7.06 32.34 -14.37
N GLY A 403 6.88 31.07 -14.71
CA GLY A 403 7.79 29.98 -14.36
C GLY A 403 7.80 29.63 -12.87
N VAL A 404 6.89 30.21 -12.07
CA VAL A 404 6.78 29.97 -10.63
C VAL A 404 5.75 28.89 -10.38
N PHE A 405 6.22 27.71 -10.01
CA PHE A 405 5.40 26.49 -9.98
C PHE A 405 5.03 26.04 -8.56
N ASN A 406 5.27 26.87 -7.55
CA ASN A 406 4.73 26.67 -6.21
C ASN A 406 3.75 27.81 -5.89
N PRO A 407 2.53 27.51 -5.41
CA PRO A 407 1.54 28.54 -5.13
C PRO A 407 2.10 29.57 -4.14
N TRP A 408 2.00 30.85 -4.50
CA TRP A 408 2.09 31.91 -3.50
C TRP A 408 0.76 31.92 -2.76
N PHE A 409 0.78 31.60 -1.47
CA PHE A 409 -0.44 31.46 -0.67
C PHE A 409 -1.19 32.79 -0.54
N ASP A 410 -2.20 32.97 -1.38
CA ASP A 410 -3.25 33.98 -1.25
C ASP A 410 -4.39 33.41 -0.42
N PHE A 411 -4.32 33.65 0.90
CA PHE A 411 -5.30 33.09 1.84
C PHE A 411 -6.76 33.42 1.48
N PRO A 412 -7.14 34.68 1.17
CA PRO A 412 -8.48 34.99 0.67
C PRO A 412 -8.94 34.13 -0.51
N HIS A 413 -8.06 33.88 -1.48
CA HIS A 413 -8.40 33.02 -2.61
C HIS A 413 -8.57 31.56 -2.18
N LEU A 414 -7.61 31.02 -1.43
CA LEU A 414 -7.66 29.62 -0.96
C LEU A 414 -8.89 29.37 -0.08
N ASP A 415 -9.26 30.30 0.78
CA ASP A 415 -10.49 30.26 1.58
C ASP A 415 -11.74 30.22 0.68
N SER A 416 -11.76 31.02 -0.39
CA SER A 416 -12.90 31.07 -1.33
C SER A 416 -13.16 29.77 -2.08
N VAL A 417 -12.13 28.92 -2.24
CA VAL A 417 -12.24 27.57 -2.84
C VAL A 417 -12.20 26.45 -1.79
N GLY A 418 -12.21 26.80 -0.50
CA GLY A 418 -12.21 25.84 0.60
C GLY A 418 -10.91 25.05 0.77
N ILE A 419 -9.76 25.61 0.41
CA ILE A 419 -8.45 25.01 0.65
C ILE A 419 -7.93 25.51 2.01
N TRP A 420 -7.82 24.61 2.98
CA TRP A 420 -7.46 24.92 4.36
C TRP A 420 -6.14 24.27 4.77
N PHE A 421 -5.48 24.91 5.74
CA PHE A 421 -4.24 24.42 6.33
C PHE A 421 -4.42 24.08 7.81
N GLY A 422 -3.93 22.92 8.22
CA GLY A 422 -3.97 22.45 9.61
C GLY A 422 -2.96 23.14 10.53
N ARG A 423 -1.97 23.84 9.96
CA ARG A 423 -0.98 24.66 10.66
C ARG A 423 -0.96 26.08 10.10
N LEU A 424 -0.42 27.02 10.88
CA LEU A 424 -0.12 28.36 10.39
C LEU A 424 0.85 28.26 9.19
N LEU A 425 0.50 28.90 8.06
CA LEU A 425 1.27 28.90 6.81
C LEU A 425 2.75 29.31 6.97
N ALA A 426 3.12 29.93 8.09
CA ALA A 426 4.48 30.40 8.37
C ALA A 426 5.37 29.42 9.13
N VAL A 427 4.91 28.21 9.52
CA VAL A 427 5.67 27.33 10.43
C VAL A 427 6.06 26.03 9.75
N ASN A 428 7.36 25.90 9.41
CA ASN A 428 7.94 24.70 8.82
C ASN A 428 8.56 23.80 9.91
N ARG A 429 8.41 22.46 9.78
CA ARG A 429 8.89 21.45 10.76
C ARG A 429 10.43 21.45 10.92
N GLY A 430 11.18 22.02 9.98
CA GLY A 430 12.66 22.03 9.98
C GLY A 430 13.35 23.37 10.22
N ASN A 431 12.63 24.49 10.43
CA ASN A 431 13.22 25.83 10.28
C ASN A 431 13.45 26.62 11.59
N ASN A 432 13.57 25.94 12.73
CA ASN A 432 13.91 26.55 14.04
C ASN A 432 13.15 27.85 14.37
N GLY A 433 11.85 27.92 14.02
CA GLY A 433 11.00 29.07 14.34
C GLY A 433 11.13 30.29 13.42
N LYS A 434 11.77 30.18 12.25
CA LYS A 434 11.72 31.23 11.21
C LYS A 434 10.47 31.08 10.32
N PRO A 435 9.76 32.18 10.00
CA PRO A 435 8.68 32.16 9.02
C PRO A 435 9.19 31.65 7.67
N SER A 436 8.62 30.56 7.16
CA SER A 436 8.79 30.16 5.76
C SER A 436 7.46 29.65 5.22
N LEU A 437 7.22 29.91 3.93
CA LEU A 437 6.03 29.42 3.22
C LEU A 437 5.86 27.90 3.41
N PRO A 438 4.62 27.38 3.34
CA PRO A 438 4.36 25.95 3.21
C PRO A 438 5.27 25.38 2.12
N TRP A 439 5.89 24.26 2.42
CA TRP A 439 6.87 23.65 1.54
C TRP A 439 6.11 22.73 0.55
N ALA A 440 6.62 22.67 -0.69
CA ALA A 440 5.99 21.93 -1.78
C ALA A 440 6.62 20.57 -2.02
#